data_AF-A0A381YCJ3-F1
#
_entry.id   AF-A0A381YCJ3-F1
#
_cell.length_a   1.000
_cell.length_b   1.000
_cell.length_c   1.000
_cell.angle_alpha   90.00
_cell.angle_beta   90.00
_cell.angle_gamma   90.00
#
_symmetry.space_group_name_H-M   'P 1'
#
loop_
_entity.id
_entity.type
_entity.pdbx_description
1 polymer ?
#
loop_
_entity_poly.entity_id
_entity_poly.type
_entity_poly.pdbx_seq_one_letter_code
_entity_poly.pdbx_strand_id
1 'polypeptide(L)'
;MRLKYIHLGICCLFIHMGCGYLNTSTNANRLDYEYLIKEGELYWEKRVNPKSAKMATLYFEKAFELNPQNFELTVSLSRAYYFQGYYIEIDPAKRDTLYLKGASAALTGFQNTAFFQSFDDTASIDNLKLQITAIRKAPVETIPALYWWAANFG
;
A
#
# COMPACT_ATOMS: atom_id res chain seq x y z
N MET A 1 66.74 27.25 28.94
CA MET A 1 66.00 27.20 27.66
C MET A 1 66.73 26.19 26.77
N ARG A 2 66.25 24.94 26.69
CA ARG A 2 66.90 23.87 25.91
C ARG A 2 66.26 23.77 24.53
N LEU A 3 67.12 23.86 23.53
CA LEU A 3 66.87 23.62 22.11
C LEU A 3 66.92 22.11 21.82
N LYS A 4 66.02 21.63 20.94
CA LYS A 4 66.01 20.43 20.07
C LYS A 4 64.52 20.19 19.73
N TYR A 5 64.10 20.01 18.49
CA TYR A 5 64.48 18.92 17.59
C TYR A 5 64.40 19.32 16.10
N ILE A 6 65.40 18.84 15.39
CA ILE A 6 65.53 18.72 13.94
C ILE A 6 64.81 17.43 13.50
N HIS A 7 64.43 17.39 12.23
CA HIS A 7 64.15 16.25 11.32
C HIS A 7 62.76 16.36 10.71
N LEU A 8 62.66 16.86 9.47
CA LEU A 8 62.91 16.12 8.22
C LEU A 8 61.72 15.21 7.90
N GLY A 9 60.91 15.64 6.95
CA GLY A 9 59.74 14.89 6.49
C GLY A 9 59.12 15.53 5.27
N ILE A 10 59.88 15.57 4.18
CA ILE A 10 59.38 15.76 2.82
C ILE A 10 58.23 14.78 2.59
N CYS A 11 57.02 15.28 2.39
CA CYS A 11 55.96 14.55 1.70
C CYS A 11 54.89 15.51 1.16
N CYS A 12 55.30 16.49 0.35
CA CYS A 12 54.41 17.37 -0.42
C CYS A 12 54.10 16.81 -1.82
N LEU A 13 53.93 15.50 -1.97
CA LEU A 13 53.63 14.89 -3.27
C LEU A 13 52.69 13.70 -3.11
N PHE A 14 51.40 13.94 -2.87
CA PHE A 14 50.30 13.08 -3.33
C PHE A 14 49.01 13.91 -3.45
N ILE A 15 49.05 14.96 -4.27
CA ILE A 15 47.83 15.62 -4.77
C ILE A 15 47.36 14.81 -5.98
N HIS A 16 46.71 13.67 -5.74
CA HIS A 16 45.83 12.98 -6.70
C HIS A 16 45.01 11.93 -5.95
N MET A 17 44.28 12.33 -4.90
CA MET A 17 43.02 11.63 -4.62
C MET A 17 42.02 12.16 -5.63
N GLY A 18 41.90 11.44 -6.74
CA GLY A 18 40.79 11.62 -7.66
C GLY A 18 39.52 11.66 -6.82
N CYS A 19 38.74 12.72 -7.00
CA CYS A 19 37.32 12.65 -6.71
C CYS A 19 36.76 11.65 -7.73
N GLY A 20 36.95 10.36 -7.43
CA GLY A 20 36.17 9.32 -8.04
C GLY A 20 34.74 9.64 -7.63
N TYR A 21 34.01 10.27 -8.54
CA TYR A 21 32.57 10.15 -8.59
C TYR A 21 32.29 8.65 -8.67
N LEU A 22 32.26 8.01 -7.50
CA LEU A 22 31.40 6.87 -7.29
C LEU A 22 30.00 7.41 -7.54
N ASN A 23 29.57 7.30 -8.80
CA ASN A 23 28.18 7.04 -9.11
C ASN A 23 27.87 5.69 -8.44
N THR A 24 27.74 5.70 -7.12
CA THR A 24 26.67 4.92 -6.55
C THR A 24 25.43 5.56 -7.15
N SER A 25 24.93 4.99 -8.24
CA SER A 25 23.49 4.82 -8.33
C SER A 25 23.13 4.00 -7.09
N THR A 26 23.09 4.65 -5.93
CA THR A 26 22.19 4.22 -4.88
C THR A 26 20.88 4.20 -5.60
N ASN A 27 20.40 2.99 -5.95
CA ASN A 27 18.99 2.74 -6.10
C ASN A 27 18.39 3.33 -4.83
N ALA A 28 18.01 4.61 -4.88
CA ALA A 28 17.26 5.25 -3.82
C ALA A 28 16.05 4.33 -3.69
N ASN A 29 15.98 3.60 -2.59
CA ASN A 29 15.01 2.54 -2.30
C ASN A 29 13.62 2.95 -2.77
N ARG A 30 13.28 2.65 -4.03
CA ARG A 30 11.93 2.77 -4.51
C ARG A 30 11.25 1.57 -3.89
N LEU A 31 10.54 1.80 -2.79
CA LEU A 31 9.78 0.76 -2.11
C LEU A 31 8.90 0.08 -3.15
N ASP A 32 9.17 -1.21 -3.37
CA ASP A 32 8.35 -2.05 -4.23
C ASP A 32 7.01 -2.30 -3.54
N TYR A 33 5.92 -2.34 -4.30
CA TYR A 33 4.58 -2.59 -3.75
C TYR A 33 4.52 -3.95 -3.05
N GLU A 34 5.26 -4.95 -3.53
CA GLU A 34 5.35 -6.28 -2.90
C GLU A 34 5.96 -6.24 -1.50
N TYR A 35 7.01 -5.42 -1.31
CA TYR A 35 7.59 -5.20 0.01
C TYR A 35 6.58 -4.54 0.96
N LEU A 36 5.83 -3.56 0.47
CA LEU A 36 4.81 -2.87 1.26
C LEU A 36 3.66 -3.82 1.65
N ILE A 37 3.21 -4.70 0.73
CA ILE A 37 2.22 -5.74 1.04
C ILE A 37 2.74 -6.63 2.17
N LYS A 38 3.97 -7.15 2.03
CA LYS A 38 4.57 -8.04 3.02
C LYS A 38 4.68 -7.39 4.40
N GLU A 39 5.13 -6.14 4.48
CA GLU A 39 5.17 -5.41 5.75
C GLU A 39 3.76 -5.20 6.33
N GLY A 40 2.78 -4.87 5.49
CA GLY A 40 1.38 -4.77 5.88
C GLY A 40 0.84 -6.06 6.50
N GLU A 41 1.16 -7.21 5.90
CA GLU A 41 0.79 -8.53 6.42
C GLU A 41 1.45 -8.83 7.77
N LEU A 42 2.74 -8.52 7.95
CA LEU A 42 3.45 -8.72 9.21
C LEU A 42 2.84 -7.90 10.36
N TYR A 43 2.39 -6.68 10.08
CA TYR A 43 1.64 -5.88 11.05
C TYR A 43 0.22 -6.39 11.26
N TRP A 44 -0.42 -6.90 10.20
CA TRP A 44 -1.77 -7.44 10.26
C TRP A 44 -1.87 -8.69 11.16
N GLU A 45 -0.85 -9.55 11.16
CA GLU A 45 -0.78 -10.70 12.07
C GLU A 45 -0.76 -10.28 13.55
N LYS A 46 -0.37 -9.04 13.83
CA LYS A 46 -0.32 -8.45 15.17
C LYS A 46 -1.49 -7.47 15.44
N ARG A 47 -2.52 -7.46 14.60
CA ARG A 47 -3.63 -6.47 14.62
C ARG A 47 -4.41 -6.37 15.94
N VAL A 48 -4.33 -7.38 16.81
CA VAL A 48 -4.89 -7.30 18.17
C VAL A 48 -4.32 -6.08 18.91
N ASN A 49 -3.08 -5.67 18.61
CA ASN A 49 -2.56 -4.37 18.99
C ASN A 49 -3.10 -3.28 18.04
N PRO A 50 -3.85 -2.27 18.54
CA PRO A 50 -4.42 -1.22 17.69
C PRO A 50 -3.37 -0.45 16.87
N LYS A 51 -2.15 -0.29 17.40
CA LYS A 51 -1.06 0.37 16.65
C LYS A 51 -0.63 -0.48 15.45
N SER A 52 -0.53 -1.80 15.63
CA SER A 52 -0.19 -2.72 14.56
C SER A 52 -1.27 -2.77 13.48
N ALA A 53 -2.55 -2.79 13.86
CA ALA A 53 -3.65 -2.70 12.89
C ALA A 53 -3.59 -1.41 12.05
N LYS A 54 -3.33 -0.26 12.68
CA LYS A 54 -3.14 1.03 11.99
C LYS A 54 -1.96 1.01 11.03
N MET A 55 -0.83 0.42 11.46
CA MET A 55 0.34 0.26 10.59
C MET A 55 0.06 -0.65 9.40
N ALA A 56 -0.64 -1.78 9.60
CA ALA A 56 -1.02 -2.67 8.51
C ALA A 56 -1.79 -1.92 7.43
N THR A 57 -2.82 -1.15 7.81
CA THR A 57 -3.58 -0.33 6.87
C THR A 57 -2.70 0.70 6.16
N LEU A 58 -1.79 1.38 6.86
CA LEU A 58 -0.88 2.36 6.25
C LEU A 58 0.01 1.72 5.16
N TYR A 59 0.54 0.52 5.43
CA TYR A 59 1.36 -0.20 4.44
C TYR A 59 0.53 -0.66 3.24
N PHE A 60 -0.67 -1.18 3.48
CA PHE A 60 -1.60 -1.54 2.40
C PHE A 60 -2.06 -0.32 1.59
N GLU A 61 -2.33 0.82 2.22
CA GLU A 61 -2.65 2.08 1.53
C GLU A 61 -1.52 2.47 0.57
N LYS A 62 -0.28 2.46 1.05
CA LYS A 62 0.90 2.78 0.21
C LYS A 62 1.11 1.77 -0.92
N ALA A 63 0.91 0.48 -0.65
CA ALA A 63 0.98 -0.53 -1.70
C ALA A 63 -0.11 -0.30 -2.76
N PHE A 64 -1.31 0.09 -2.32
CA PHE A 64 -2.45 0.32 -3.20
C PHE A 64 -2.26 1.55 -4.08
N GLU A 65 -1.62 2.60 -3.56
CA GLU A 65 -1.19 3.76 -4.37
C GLU A 65 -0.24 3.37 -5.51
N LEU A 66 0.58 2.32 -5.32
CA LEU A 66 1.54 1.85 -6.33
C LEU A 66 0.93 0.81 -7.29
N ASN A 67 0.00 -0.02 -6.82
CA ASN A 67 -0.61 -1.08 -7.62
C ASN A 67 -2.09 -1.32 -7.21
N PRO A 68 -3.01 -0.45 -7.63
CA PRO A 68 -4.44 -0.60 -7.29
C PRO A 68 -5.13 -1.73 -8.07
N GLN A 69 -4.45 -2.34 -9.07
CA GLN A 69 -4.96 -3.47 -9.83
C GLN A 69 -4.78 -4.80 -9.10
N ASN A 70 -3.95 -4.87 -8.05
CA ASN A 70 -3.78 -6.09 -7.28
C ASN A 70 -5.05 -6.39 -6.44
N PHE A 71 -5.82 -7.38 -6.90
CA PHE A 71 -7.08 -7.78 -6.27
C PHE A 71 -6.93 -8.15 -4.79
N GLU A 72 -5.95 -8.97 -4.44
CA GLU A 72 -5.74 -9.46 -3.07
C GLU A 72 -5.38 -8.32 -2.10
N LEU A 73 -4.59 -7.36 -2.58
CA LEU A 73 -4.27 -6.14 -1.86
C LEU A 73 -5.53 -5.30 -1.61
N THR A 74 -6.40 -5.10 -2.60
CA THR A 74 -7.64 -4.33 -2.40
C THR A 74 -8.55 -4.96 -1.34
N VAL A 75 -8.65 -6.30 -1.34
CA VAL A 75 -9.39 -7.08 -0.34
C VAL A 75 -8.76 -6.91 1.05
N SER A 76 -7.44 -7.01 1.14
CA SER A 76 -6.70 -6.85 2.39
C SER A 76 -6.84 -5.44 2.97
N LEU A 77 -6.73 -4.42 2.11
CA LEU A 77 -6.90 -3.02 2.49
C LEU A 77 -8.35 -2.75 2.97
N SER A 78 -9.35 -3.25 2.24
CA SER A 78 -10.76 -3.12 2.62
C SER A 78 -11.06 -3.75 3.99
N ARG A 79 -10.55 -4.98 4.21
CA ARG A 79 -10.63 -5.65 5.53
C ARG A 79 -9.96 -4.83 6.63
N ALA A 80 -8.80 -4.25 6.34
CA ALA A 80 -8.04 -3.49 7.33
C ALA A 80 -8.76 -2.20 7.76
N TYR A 81 -9.40 -1.52 6.81
CA TYR A 81 -10.26 -0.38 7.10
C TYR A 81 -11.48 -0.77 7.93
N TYR A 82 -12.21 -1.82 7.54
CA TYR A 82 -13.33 -2.34 8.30
C TYR A 82 -12.92 -2.64 9.74
N PHE A 83 -11.79 -3.34 9.92
CA PHE A 83 -11.29 -3.70 11.24
C PHE A 83 -11.00 -2.46 12.10
N GLN A 84 -10.38 -1.42 11.54
CA GLN A 84 -10.17 -0.18 12.27
C GLN A 84 -11.49 0.50 12.64
N GLY A 85 -12.42 0.60 11.70
CA GLY A 85 -13.71 1.23 11.94
C GLY A 85 -14.52 0.49 13.02
N TYR A 86 -14.52 -0.83 12.98
CA TYR A 86 -15.34 -1.65 13.86
C TYR A 86 -14.73 -1.86 15.25
N TYR A 87 -13.43 -2.16 15.33
CA TYR A 87 -12.79 -2.59 16.59
C TYR A 87 -11.95 -1.51 17.29
N ILE A 88 -11.56 -0.43 16.60
CA ILE A 88 -10.56 0.52 17.12
C ILE A 88 -11.11 1.94 17.23
N GLU A 89 -11.81 2.42 16.22
CA GLU A 89 -12.26 3.81 16.17
C GLU A 89 -13.53 4.03 16.98
N ILE A 90 -13.49 5.04 17.85
CA ILE A 90 -14.58 5.38 18.77
C ILE A 90 -15.39 6.56 18.21
N ASP A 91 -14.72 7.45 17.48
CA ASP A 91 -15.35 8.60 16.84
C ASP A 91 -16.21 8.15 15.66
N PRO A 92 -17.54 8.38 15.68
CA PRO A 92 -18.44 7.93 14.63
C PRO A 92 -18.08 8.48 13.24
N ALA A 93 -17.68 9.74 13.13
CA ALA A 93 -17.38 10.35 11.84
C ALA A 93 -16.09 9.78 11.22
N LYS A 94 -15.09 9.48 12.07
CA LYS A 94 -13.87 8.79 11.61
C LYS A 94 -14.15 7.35 11.23
N ARG A 95 -15.02 6.67 11.96
CA ARG A 95 -15.47 5.31 11.62
C ARG A 95 -16.15 5.28 10.25
N ASP A 96 -17.07 6.21 9.98
CA ASP A 96 -17.73 6.30 8.68
C ASP A 96 -16.72 6.56 7.55
N THR A 97 -15.71 7.39 7.81
CA THR A 97 -14.61 7.62 6.86
C THR A 97 -13.82 6.34 6.57
N LEU A 98 -13.50 5.55 7.59
CA LEU A 98 -12.81 4.26 7.44
C LEU A 98 -13.66 3.28 6.62
N TYR A 99 -14.94 3.18 6.93
CA TYR A 99 -15.86 2.33 6.18
C TYR A 99 -15.99 2.72 4.71
N LEU A 100 -16.15 4.01 4.41
CA LEU A 100 -16.19 4.48 3.02
C LEU A 100 -14.90 4.17 2.26
N LYS A 101 -13.73 4.34 2.91
CA LYS A 101 -12.44 3.95 2.34
C LYS A 101 -12.36 2.44 2.09
N GLY A 102 -12.85 1.63 3.03
CA GLY A 102 -12.90 0.18 2.90
C GLY A 102 -13.78 -0.29 1.76
N ALA A 103 -15.00 0.24 1.67
CA ALA A 103 -15.92 -0.05 0.57
C ALA A 103 -15.33 0.35 -0.79
N SER A 104 -14.71 1.53 -0.89
CA SER A 104 -14.08 2.02 -2.12
C SER A 104 -12.93 1.12 -2.60
N ALA A 105 -12.05 0.69 -1.68
CA ALA A 105 -10.95 -0.22 -2.01
C ALA A 105 -11.47 -1.55 -2.57
N ALA A 106 -12.44 -2.17 -1.88
CA ALA A 106 -13.04 -3.43 -2.34
C ALA A 106 -13.75 -3.28 -3.70
N LEU A 107 -14.49 -2.19 -3.91
CA LEU A 107 -15.15 -1.92 -5.19
C LEU A 107 -14.14 -1.77 -6.33
N THR A 108 -13.04 -1.06 -6.08
CA THR A 108 -11.94 -0.93 -7.05
C THR A 108 -11.36 -2.30 -7.42
N GLY A 109 -11.14 -3.16 -6.42
CA GLY A 109 -10.71 -4.54 -6.63
C GLY A 109 -11.64 -5.31 -7.55
N PHE A 110 -12.95 -5.29 -7.27
CA PHE A 110 -13.96 -5.95 -8.10
C PHE A 110 -13.98 -5.41 -9.53
N GLN A 111 -13.95 -4.09 -9.69
CA GLN A 111 -14.00 -3.42 -11.00
C GLN A 111 -12.76 -3.69 -11.86
N ASN A 112 -11.61 -3.96 -11.23
CA ASN A 112 -10.37 -4.31 -11.93
C ASN A 112 -10.30 -5.77 -12.38
N THR A 113 -11.30 -6.60 -12.04
CA THR A 113 -11.32 -8.00 -12.48
C THR A 113 -11.64 -8.09 -13.97
N ALA A 114 -11.02 -9.05 -14.67
CA ALA A 114 -11.37 -9.35 -16.07
C ALA A 114 -12.85 -9.70 -16.23
N PHE A 115 -13.46 -10.31 -15.21
CA PHE A 115 -14.90 -10.57 -15.17
C PHE A 115 -15.70 -9.27 -15.25
N PHE A 116 -15.46 -8.30 -14.35
CA PHE A 116 -16.19 -7.03 -14.38
C PHE A 116 -15.93 -6.27 -15.69
N GLN A 117 -14.68 -6.23 -16.14
CA GLN A 117 -14.29 -5.57 -17.40
C GLN A 117 -14.94 -6.22 -18.63
N SER A 118 -15.35 -7.49 -18.57
CA SER A 118 -16.11 -8.13 -19.67
C SER A 118 -17.53 -7.58 -19.85
N PHE A 119 -18.06 -6.84 -18.86
CA PHE A 119 -19.35 -6.15 -18.98
C PHE A 119 -19.23 -4.77 -19.63
N ASP A 120 -18.00 -4.31 -19.93
CA ASP A 120 -17.74 -3.01 -20.54
C ASP A 120 -18.10 -3.03 -22.04
N ASP A 121 -19.39 -3.17 -22.30
CA ASP A 121 -19.99 -2.98 -23.62
C ASP A 121 -20.40 -1.52 -23.72
N THR A 122 -19.61 -0.75 -24.46
CA THR A 122 -19.62 0.74 -24.62
C THR A 122 -20.93 1.37 -25.12
N ALA A 123 -22.05 0.65 -25.13
CA ALA A 123 -23.30 1.05 -25.78
C ALA A 123 -24.49 1.31 -24.82
N SER A 124 -24.37 1.17 -23.50
CA SER A 124 -25.53 1.28 -22.58
C SER A 124 -25.29 2.15 -21.33
N ILE A 125 -26.12 3.18 -21.21
CA ILE A 125 -26.07 4.38 -20.36
C ILE A 125 -26.60 4.13 -18.93
N ASP A 126 -26.02 3.23 -18.13
CA ASP A 126 -26.26 3.23 -16.67
C ASP A 126 -25.23 2.40 -15.89
N ASN A 127 -24.22 3.08 -15.32
CA ASN A 127 -23.18 2.47 -14.48
C ASN A 127 -23.79 1.63 -13.33
N LEU A 128 -24.91 2.08 -12.76
CA LEU A 128 -25.58 1.37 -11.66
C LEU A 128 -26.21 0.03 -12.11
N LYS A 129 -26.87 -0.02 -13.27
CA LYS A 129 -27.48 -1.26 -13.79
C LYS A 129 -26.39 -2.28 -14.17
N LEU A 130 -25.28 -1.81 -14.71
CA LEU A 130 -24.10 -2.63 -15.01
C LEU A 130 -23.53 -3.23 -13.73
N GLN A 131 -23.28 -2.40 -12.70
CA GLN A 131 -22.78 -2.87 -11.41
C GLN A 131 -23.69 -3.93 -10.78
N ILE A 132 -25.00 -3.68 -10.73
CA ILE A 132 -25.97 -4.64 -10.19
C ILE A 132 -25.95 -5.95 -10.99
N THR A 133 -25.86 -5.89 -12.33
CA THR A 133 -25.83 -7.07 -13.19
C THR A 133 -24.54 -7.87 -12.99
N ALA A 134 -23.39 -7.20 -12.91
CA ALA A 134 -22.10 -7.83 -12.66
C ALA A 134 -22.08 -8.51 -11.27
N ILE A 135 -22.56 -7.83 -10.22
CA ILE A 135 -22.66 -8.39 -8.86
C ILE A 135 -23.52 -9.66 -8.85
N ARG A 136 -24.66 -9.66 -9.55
CA ARG A 136 -25.56 -10.83 -9.63
C ARG A 136 -24.94 -12.05 -10.31
N LYS A 137 -23.97 -11.84 -11.20
CA LYS A 137 -23.29 -12.88 -11.98
C LYS A 137 -21.87 -13.16 -11.49
N ALA A 138 -21.46 -12.51 -10.39
CA ALA A 138 -20.10 -12.51 -9.89
C ALA A 138 -19.59 -13.94 -9.64
N PRO A 139 -18.43 -14.32 -10.22
CA PRO A 139 -17.87 -15.64 -9.99
C PRO A 139 -17.21 -15.68 -8.61
N VAL A 140 -17.01 -16.91 -8.10
CA VAL A 140 -16.64 -17.15 -6.70
C VAL A 140 -15.35 -16.45 -6.29
N GLU A 141 -14.42 -16.27 -7.23
CA GLU A 141 -13.12 -15.63 -7.03
C GLU A 141 -13.25 -14.14 -6.68
N THR A 142 -14.36 -13.51 -7.07
CA THR A 142 -14.62 -12.08 -6.81
C THR A 142 -15.37 -11.82 -5.50
N ILE A 143 -15.93 -12.87 -4.90
CA ILE A 143 -16.75 -12.79 -3.68
C ILE A 143 -16.03 -12.13 -2.50
N PRO A 144 -14.71 -12.34 -2.25
CA PRO A 144 -14.03 -11.65 -1.16
C PRO A 144 -14.13 -10.12 -1.25
N ALA A 145 -13.99 -9.55 -2.44
CA ALA A 145 -14.14 -8.12 -2.65
C ALA A 145 -15.59 -7.67 -2.41
N LEU A 146 -16.57 -8.37 -2.97
CA LEU A 146 -17.99 -8.04 -2.78
C LEU A 146 -18.44 -8.17 -1.32
N TYR A 147 -17.93 -9.17 -0.61
CA TYR A 147 -18.17 -9.34 0.82
C TYR A 147 -17.67 -8.13 1.61
N TRP A 148 -16.42 -7.71 1.41
CA TRP A 148 -15.88 -6.56 2.15
C TRP A 148 -16.49 -5.23 1.71
N TRP A 149 -16.87 -5.10 0.45
CA TRP A 149 -17.65 -3.96 -0.03
C TRP A 149 -18.97 -3.84 0.76
N ALA A 150 -19.74 -4.92 0.84
CA ALA A 150 -21.01 -4.95 1.58
C ALA A 150 -20.80 -4.77 3.10
N ALA A 151 -19.82 -5.47 3.70
CA ALA A 151 -19.54 -5.38 5.13
C ALA A 151 -19.18 -3.97 5.58
N ASN A 152 -18.52 -3.17 4.72
CA ASN A 152 -18.22 -1.77 5.02
C ASN A 152 -19.45 -0.84 4.91
N PHE A 153 -20.57 -1.25 4.30
CA PHE A 153 -21.79 -0.44 4.27
C PHE A 153 -22.75 -0.71 5.45
N GLY A 154 -22.60 -1.84 6.14
CA GLY A 154 -23.48 -2.25 7.25
C GLY A 154 -24.56 -3.21 6.80
#